data_AF-A0A8B8EEU2-F1
#
_entry.id   AF-A0A8B8EEU2-F1
#
_cell.length_a   1.000
_cell.length_b   1.000
_cell.length_c   1.000
_cell.angle_alpha   90.00
_cell.angle_beta   90.00
_cell.angle_gamma   90.00
#
_symmetry.space_group_name_H-M   'P 1'
#
loop_
_entity.id
_entity.type
_entity.pdbx_description
1 polymer ?
#
loop_
_entity_poly.entity_id
_entity_poly.type
_entity_poly.pdbx_seq_one_letter_code
_entity_poly.pdbx_strand_id
1 'polypeptide(L)'
;MGHDVLFFVPNVIGYFRLFLFGVSVPLFQQPYWFLLFYGTSVALDAFDGYFARKLNQTSRFGAWFDVVIDLVSRGGLWCMLSKYGYYMILVEWLTFLATHSIGSNWKATDDDFPYICKLVMAKNFKTPLGAIAISGLHGLPIALYCQHFSLMTPTVSNIITLFLTCGRILALRVELFYIQNHIKSLLNSEEH
;
A
#
# COMPACT_ATOMS: atom_id res chain seq x y z
N MET A 1 -18.39 -24.02 -4.50
CA MET A 1 -17.41 -23.66 -5.54
C MET A 1 -16.95 -22.21 -5.44
N GLY A 2 -17.84 -21.19 -5.33
CA GLY A 2 -17.39 -19.79 -5.15
C GLY A 2 -16.96 -19.43 -3.71
N HIS A 3 -17.63 -19.96 -2.69
CA HIS A 3 -17.37 -19.62 -1.28
C HIS A 3 -16.09 -20.24 -0.71
N ASP A 4 -15.59 -21.33 -1.31
CA ASP A 4 -14.38 -22.04 -0.85
C ASP A 4 -13.15 -21.13 -0.92
N VAL A 5 -13.16 -20.17 -1.85
CA VAL A 5 -12.12 -19.14 -1.98
C VAL A 5 -11.95 -18.34 -0.70
N LEU A 6 -13.03 -18.08 0.06
CA LEU A 6 -12.95 -17.33 1.32
C LEU A 6 -12.10 -18.07 2.36
N PHE A 7 -12.03 -19.40 2.29
CA PHE A 7 -11.28 -20.24 3.24
C PHE A 7 -9.91 -20.67 2.72
N PHE A 8 -9.45 -20.14 1.59
CA PHE A 8 -8.08 -20.37 1.12
C PHE A 8 -7.07 -19.87 2.16
N VAL A 9 -5.98 -20.60 2.32
CA VAL A 9 -4.90 -20.28 3.27
C VAL A 9 -4.42 -18.83 3.16
N PRO A 10 -4.13 -18.26 1.98
CA PRO A 10 -3.78 -16.84 1.86
C PRO A 10 -4.86 -15.88 2.39
N ASN A 11 -6.14 -16.19 2.20
CA ASN A 11 -7.24 -15.33 2.64
C ASN A 11 -7.46 -15.44 4.15
N VAL A 12 -7.26 -16.62 4.74
CA VAL A 12 -7.25 -16.81 6.20
C VAL A 12 -6.11 -16.01 6.84
N ILE A 13 -4.92 -16.00 6.23
CA ILE A 13 -3.82 -15.12 6.64
C ILE A 13 -4.25 -13.66 6.53
N GLY A 14 -4.92 -13.26 5.45
CA GLY A 14 -5.50 -11.92 5.30
C GLY A 14 -6.46 -11.52 6.42
N TYR A 15 -7.39 -12.40 6.82
CA TYR A 15 -8.27 -12.14 7.96
C TYR A 15 -7.49 -11.98 9.27
N PHE A 16 -6.45 -12.80 9.46
CA PHE A 16 -5.59 -12.68 10.63
C PHE A 16 -4.78 -11.38 10.63
N ARG A 17 -4.30 -10.91 9.47
CA ARG A 17 -3.67 -9.58 9.32
C ARG A 17 -4.63 -8.48 9.75
N LEU A 18 -5.88 -8.50 9.25
CA LEU A 18 -6.89 -7.51 9.63
C LEU A 18 -7.19 -7.54 11.14
N PHE A 19 -7.25 -8.73 11.74
CA PHE A 19 -7.40 -8.89 13.19
C PHE A 19 -6.21 -8.29 13.96
N LEU A 20 -4.97 -8.61 13.59
CA LEU A 20 -3.76 -8.06 14.20
C LEU A 20 -3.71 -6.53 14.09
N PHE A 21 -4.08 -5.98 12.94
CA PHE A 21 -4.22 -4.54 12.76
C PHE A 21 -5.27 -3.98 13.73
N GLY A 22 -6.46 -4.59 13.82
CA GLY A 22 -7.51 -4.18 14.76
C GLY A 22 -7.06 -4.20 16.23
N VAL A 23 -6.27 -5.20 16.63
CA VAL A 23 -5.66 -5.28 17.98
C VAL A 23 -4.60 -4.18 18.18
N SER A 24 -3.85 -3.81 17.14
CA SER A 24 -2.83 -2.76 17.23
C SER A 24 -3.42 -1.38 17.49
N VAL A 25 -4.61 -1.05 16.95
CA VAL A 25 -5.23 0.28 17.04
C VAL A 25 -5.38 0.79 18.49
N PRO A 26 -6.04 0.07 19.43
CA PRO A 26 -6.14 0.53 20.82
C PRO A 26 -4.78 0.58 21.54
N LEU A 27 -3.75 -0.09 21.01
CA LEU A 27 -2.40 -0.12 21.56
C LEU A 27 -1.49 0.97 20.99
N PHE A 28 -2.02 1.89 20.17
CA PHE A 28 -1.22 2.95 19.51
C PHE A 28 -0.31 3.75 20.46
N GLN A 29 -0.75 3.99 21.70
CA GLN A 29 0.01 4.72 22.73
C GLN A 29 1.04 3.84 23.48
N GLN A 30 1.17 2.56 23.13
CA GLN A 30 2.11 1.60 23.72
C GLN A 30 3.05 1.09 22.62
N PRO A 31 4.16 1.79 22.34
CA PRO A 31 4.94 1.58 21.11
C PRO A 31 5.45 0.16 20.90
N TYR A 32 5.87 -0.51 21.96
CA TYR A 32 6.31 -1.89 21.90
C TYR A 32 5.20 -2.83 21.40
N TRP A 33 4.01 -2.76 22.00
CA TRP A 33 2.88 -3.61 21.63
C TRP A 33 2.29 -3.23 20.28
N PHE A 34 2.17 -1.93 19.99
CA PHE A 34 1.74 -1.45 18.69
C PHE A 34 2.63 -2.01 17.57
N LEU A 35 3.95 -1.81 17.66
CA LEU A 35 4.90 -2.26 16.64
C LEU A 35 4.93 -3.78 16.53
N LEU A 36 4.73 -4.51 17.62
CA LEU A 36 4.62 -5.97 17.58
C LEU A 36 3.42 -6.40 16.74
N PHE A 37 2.20 -5.95 17.07
CA PHE A 37 0.99 -6.38 16.37
C PHE A 37 0.87 -5.80 14.95
N TYR A 38 1.09 -4.49 14.79
CA TYR A 38 1.07 -3.82 13.49
C TYR A 38 2.20 -4.33 12.59
N GLY A 39 3.43 -4.42 13.10
CA GLY A 39 4.58 -4.93 12.35
C GLY A 39 4.39 -6.38 11.93
N THR A 40 3.82 -7.23 12.79
CA THR A 40 3.46 -8.61 12.42
C THR A 40 2.39 -8.63 11.33
N SER A 41 1.35 -7.80 11.43
CA SER A 41 0.32 -7.69 10.39
C SER A 41 0.90 -7.32 9.01
N VAL A 42 1.83 -6.36 8.98
CA VAL A 42 2.50 -5.93 7.74
C VAL A 42 3.46 -7.01 7.24
N ALA A 43 4.21 -7.67 8.13
CA ALA A 43 5.15 -8.72 7.73
C ALA A 43 4.46 -9.96 7.14
N LEU A 44 3.23 -10.26 7.58
CA LEU A 44 2.44 -11.40 7.10
C LEU A 44 1.96 -11.26 5.64
N ASP A 45 1.96 -10.06 5.09
CA ASP A 45 1.68 -9.77 3.68
C ASP A 45 2.55 -10.62 2.72
N ALA A 46 3.84 -10.73 3.01
CA ALA A 46 4.74 -11.52 2.17
C ALA A 46 4.36 -13.02 2.16
N PHE A 47 3.69 -13.51 3.20
CA PHE A 47 3.34 -14.92 3.35
C PHE A 47 2.07 -15.30 2.61
N ASP A 48 1.05 -14.44 2.52
CA ASP A 48 -0.16 -14.78 1.75
C ASP A 48 0.18 -15.01 0.28
N GLY A 49 0.98 -14.15 -0.36
CA GLY A 49 1.40 -14.31 -1.74
C GLY A 49 2.26 -15.56 -1.94
N TYR A 50 3.11 -15.87 -0.97
CA TYR A 50 3.91 -17.11 -0.97
C TYR A 50 3.03 -18.35 -0.94
N PHE A 51 2.08 -18.43 0.00
CA PHE A 51 1.18 -19.57 0.13
C PHE A 51 0.19 -19.67 -1.02
N ALA A 52 -0.30 -18.55 -1.54
CA ALA A 52 -1.17 -18.53 -2.72
C ALA A 52 -0.51 -19.23 -3.92
N ARG A 53 0.78 -18.94 -4.19
CA ARG A 53 1.54 -19.59 -5.26
C ARG A 53 1.89 -21.04 -4.93
N LYS A 54 2.34 -21.32 -3.70
CA LYS A 54 2.77 -22.67 -3.28
C LYS A 54 1.63 -23.67 -3.26
N LEU A 55 0.43 -23.24 -2.89
CA LEU A 55 -0.75 -24.09 -2.75
C LEU A 55 -1.68 -24.04 -3.97
N ASN A 56 -1.31 -23.32 -5.04
CA ASN A 56 -2.16 -23.07 -6.20
C ASN A 56 -3.54 -22.48 -5.81
N GLN A 57 -3.55 -21.59 -4.81
CA GLN A 57 -4.74 -20.93 -4.26
C GLN A 57 -4.84 -19.45 -4.70
N THR A 58 -4.28 -19.08 -5.85
CA THR A 58 -4.39 -17.73 -6.41
C THR A 58 -5.82 -17.45 -6.87
N SER A 59 -6.40 -16.34 -6.44
CA SER A 59 -7.76 -15.94 -6.82
C SER A 59 -7.90 -14.43 -7.00
N ARG A 60 -8.89 -13.99 -7.79
CA ARG A 60 -9.22 -12.56 -7.97
C ARG A 60 -9.65 -11.91 -6.66
N PHE A 61 -10.43 -12.63 -5.85
CA PHE A 61 -10.81 -12.17 -4.51
C PHE A 61 -9.59 -11.97 -3.62
N GLY A 62 -8.67 -12.95 -3.56
CA GLY A 62 -7.47 -12.82 -2.73
C GLY A 62 -6.58 -11.65 -3.14
N ALA A 63 -6.36 -11.46 -4.44
CA ALA A 63 -5.58 -10.31 -4.94
C ALA A 63 -6.25 -8.96 -4.65
N TRP A 64 -7.58 -8.87 -4.67
CA TRP A 64 -8.32 -7.68 -4.27
C TRP A 64 -8.26 -7.46 -2.76
N PHE A 65 -8.47 -8.52 -1.98
CA PHE A 65 -8.55 -8.48 -0.53
C PHE A 65 -7.22 -8.09 0.11
N ASP A 66 -6.12 -8.59 -0.44
CA ASP A 66 -4.76 -8.22 -0.07
C ASP A 66 -4.53 -6.71 -0.14
N VAL A 67 -4.82 -6.10 -1.30
CA VAL A 67 -4.70 -4.64 -1.50
C VAL A 67 -5.61 -3.87 -0.54
N VAL A 68 -6.83 -4.36 -0.28
CA VAL A 68 -7.77 -3.73 0.66
C VAL A 68 -7.22 -3.73 2.09
N ILE A 69 -6.68 -4.84 2.59
CA ILE A 69 -6.08 -4.90 3.94
C ILE A 69 -4.92 -3.92 4.05
N ASP A 70 -4.12 -3.85 3.01
CA ASP A 70 -2.98 -2.94 2.89
C ASP A 70 -3.40 -1.46 2.99
N LEU A 71 -4.46 -1.08 2.26
CA LEU A 71 -5.03 0.28 2.31
C LEU A 71 -5.64 0.60 3.67
N VAL A 72 -6.36 -0.35 4.27
CA VAL A 72 -6.99 -0.18 5.60
C VAL A 72 -5.91 -0.01 6.68
N SER A 73 -4.89 -0.85 6.67
CA SER A 73 -3.85 -0.85 7.70
C SER A 73 -2.91 0.37 7.60
N ARG A 74 -2.40 0.70 6.41
CA ARG A 74 -1.61 1.93 6.19
C ARG A 74 -2.44 3.18 6.42
N GLY A 75 -3.67 3.19 5.91
CA GLY A 75 -4.54 4.34 6.08
C GLY A 75 -4.91 4.58 7.54
N GLY A 76 -5.24 3.53 8.28
CA GLY A 76 -5.47 3.65 9.72
C GLY A 76 -4.28 4.26 10.45
N LEU A 77 -3.04 3.86 10.11
CA LEU A 77 -1.84 4.46 10.68
C LEU A 77 -1.71 5.95 10.33
N TRP A 78 -1.97 6.36 9.09
CA TRP A 78 -2.00 7.79 8.72
C TRP A 78 -2.99 8.59 9.55
N CYS A 79 -4.21 8.09 9.73
CA CYS A 79 -5.26 8.75 10.52
C CYS A 79 -4.90 8.85 12.01
N MET A 80 -4.24 7.84 12.58
CA MET A 80 -3.79 7.89 13.97
C MET A 80 -2.61 8.86 14.18
N LEU A 81 -1.76 9.05 13.16
CA LEU A 81 -0.59 9.93 13.24
C LEU A 81 -0.90 11.42 13.00
N SER A 82 -1.87 11.71 12.15
CA SER A 82 -2.17 13.09 11.76
C SER A 82 -3.66 13.30 11.55
N LYS A 83 -4.17 14.43 12.04
CA LYS A 83 -5.54 14.90 11.78
C LYS A 83 -5.85 14.92 10.27
N TYR A 84 -4.85 15.22 9.44
CA TYR A 84 -4.99 15.32 7.98
C TYR A 84 -4.55 14.05 7.23
N GLY A 85 -4.28 12.96 7.96
CA GLY A 85 -3.88 11.67 7.36
C GLY A 85 -4.91 11.12 6.37
N TYR A 86 -6.19 11.47 6.52
CA TYR A 86 -7.26 11.05 5.62
C TYR A 86 -7.02 11.48 4.16
N TYR A 87 -6.29 12.58 3.88
CA TYR A 87 -5.99 12.96 2.50
C TYR A 87 -5.12 11.92 1.79
N MET A 88 -4.13 11.33 2.49
CA MET A 88 -3.29 10.28 1.92
C MET A 88 -4.11 9.04 1.59
N ILE A 89 -5.03 8.68 2.48
CA ILE A 89 -5.94 7.55 2.33
C ILE A 89 -6.82 7.73 1.10
N LEU A 90 -7.41 8.92 0.93
CA LEU A 90 -8.25 9.23 -0.23
C LEU A 90 -7.49 9.02 -1.54
N VAL A 91 -6.24 9.47 -1.61
CA VAL A 91 -5.40 9.27 -2.81
C VAL A 91 -5.12 7.79 -3.05
N GLU A 92 -4.75 7.04 -2.01
CA GLU A 92 -4.46 5.61 -2.12
C GLU A 92 -5.71 4.81 -2.59
N TRP A 93 -6.89 5.12 -2.05
CA TRP A 93 -8.15 4.49 -2.49
C TRP A 93 -8.58 4.88 -3.90
N LEU A 94 -8.42 6.14 -4.30
CA LEU A 94 -8.69 6.58 -5.67
C LEU A 94 -7.74 5.92 -6.66
N THR A 95 -6.47 5.74 -6.28
CA THR A 95 -5.49 5.01 -7.09
C THR A 95 -5.87 3.54 -7.22
N PHE A 96 -6.31 2.92 -6.13
CA PHE A 96 -6.82 1.54 -6.18
C PHE A 96 -8.02 1.41 -7.11
N LEU A 97 -9.01 2.31 -7.01
CA LEU A 97 -10.15 2.34 -7.93
C LEU A 97 -9.70 2.45 -9.40
N ALA A 98 -8.84 3.42 -9.69
CA ALA A 98 -8.32 3.68 -11.03
C ALA A 98 -7.58 2.45 -11.59
N THR A 99 -6.65 1.89 -10.83
CA THR A 99 -5.87 0.71 -11.25
C THR A 99 -6.72 -0.56 -11.34
N HIS A 100 -7.70 -0.73 -10.45
CA HIS A 100 -8.62 -1.86 -10.48
C HIS A 100 -9.50 -1.85 -11.73
N SER A 101 -9.91 -0.67 -12.20
CA SER A 101 -10.68 -0.52 -13.45
C SER A 101 -9.91 -1.00 -14.70
N ILE A 102 -8.58 -0.93 -14.67
CA ILE A 102 -7.69 -1.38 -15.76
C ILE A 102 -7.50 -2.91 -15.72
N GLY A 103 -7.66 -3.54 -14.56
CA GLY A 103 -7.53 -4.99 -14.38
C GLY A 103 -6.08 -5.46 -14.21
N SER A 104 -5.81 -6.74 -14.51
CA SER A 104 -4.53 -7.39 -14.18
C SER A 104 -3.29 -6.76 -14.84
N ASN A 105 -3.49 -6.02 -15.94
CA ASN A 105 -2.42 -5.42 -16.72
C ASN A 105 -2.10 -3.98 -16.29
N TRP A 106 -2.64 -3.49 -15.18
CA TRP A 106 -2.43 -2.10 -14.73
C TRP A 106 -0.96 -1.70 -14.59
N LYS A 107 -0.05 -2.65 -14.35
CA LYS A 107 1.40 -2.41 -14.25
C LYS A 107 2.11 -2.25 -15.60
N ALA A 108 1.44 -2.57 -16.72
CA ALA A 108 1.99 -2.36 -18.04
C ALA A 108 2.09 -0.85 -18.33
N THR A 109 3.22 -0.44 -18.88
CA THR A 109 3.50 0.95 -19.27
C THR A 109 3.53 1.05 -20.79
N ASP A 110 2.93 2.09 -21.35
CA ASP A 110 2.95 2.40 -22.78
C ASP A 110 3.71 3.72 -23.05
N ASP A 111 3.74 4.16 -24.31
CA ASP A 111 4.47 5.36 -24.72
C ASP A 111 3.90 6.67 -24.17
N ASP A 112 2.63 6.71 -23.77
CA ASP A 112 1.94 7.90 -23.28
C ASP A 112 2.22 8.17 -21.79
N PHE A 113 2.86 7.23 -21.07
CA PHE A 113 3.20 7.43 -19.67
C PHE A 113 4.25 8.54 -19.48
N PRO A 114 4.09 9.43 -18.48
CA PRO A 114 5.12 10.39 -18.09
C PRO A 114 6.46 9.69 -17.81
N TYR A 115 7.56 10.30 -18.22
CA TYR A 115 8.91 9.71 -18.11
C TYR A 115 9.25 9.21 -16.71
N ILE A 116 8.95 10.01 -15.67
CA ILE A 116 9.19 9.62 -14.27
C ILE A 116 8.34 8.40 -13.89
N CYS A 117 7.08 8.32 -14.31
CA CYS A 117 6.21 7.17 -14.03
C CYS A 117 6.77 5.90 -14.68
N LYS A 118 7.23 5.97 -15.94
CA LYS A 118 7.89 4.85 -16.63
C LYS A 118 9.10 4.33 -15.84
N LEU A 119 9.96 5.24 -15.34
CA LEU A 119 11.14 4.86 -14.58
C LEU A 119 10.80 4.21 -13.23
N VAL A 120 9.83 4.76 -12.50
CA VAL A 120 9.37 4.22 -11.20
C VAL A 120 8.77 2.82 -11.40
N MET A 121 7.95 2.65 -12.44
CA MET A 121 7.20 1.42 -12.68
C MET A 121 7.98 0.33 -13.42
N ALA A 122 9.14 0.67 -13.98
CA ALA A 122 9.98 -0.25 -14.73
C ALA A 122 10.24 -1.56 -13.99
N LYS A 123 10.24 -2.68 -14.74
CA LYS A 123 10.42 -4.04 -14.20
C LYS A 123 9.46 -4.37 -13.05
N ASN A 124 8.21 -3.88 -13.09
CA ASN A 124 7.23 -4.03 -12.01
C ASN A 124 7.76 -3.47 -10.67
N PHE A 125 8.27 -2.24 -10.71
CA PHE A 125 8.88 -1.54 -9.56
C PHE A 125 10.18 -2.14 -9.02
N LYS A 126 10.77 -3.14 -9.69
CA LYS A 126 12.04 -3.79 -9.30
C LYS A 126 13.29 -3.02 -9.75
N THR A 127 13.23 -1.69 -9.74
CA THR A 127 14.36 -0.79 -9.99
C THR A 127 14.69 -0.02 -8.72
N PRO A 128 15.87 0.63 -8.61
CA PRO A 128 16.18 1.48 -7.46
C PRO A 128 15.13 2.57 -7.23
N LEU A 129 14.64 3.19 -8.30
CA LEU A 129 13.62 4.25 -8.19
C LEU A 129 12.26 3.69 -7.75
N GLY A 130 11.86 2.52 -8.27
CA GLY A 130 10.66 1.80 -7.82
C GLY A 130 10.76 1.39 -6.35
N ALA A 131 11.92 0.89 -5.92
CA ALA A 131 12.17 0.54 -4.52
C ALA A 131 12.09 1.77 -3.59
N ILE A 132 12.65 2.92 -4.02
CA ILE A 132 12.51 4.18 -3.27
C ILE A 132 11.03 4.57 -3.14
N ALA A 133 10.26 4.53 -4.23
CA ALA A 133 8.83 4.85 -4.20
C ALA A 133 8.04 3.93 -3.27
N ILE A 134 8.23 2.60 -3.38
CA ILE A 134 7.57 1.60 -2.51
C ILE A 134 7.99 1.81 -1.05
N SER A 135 9.28 2.04 -0.79
CA SER A 135 9.76 2.28 0.57
C SER A 135 9.11 3.52 1.17
N GLY A 136 8.93 4.60 0.42
CA GLY A 136 8.21 5.79 0.89
C GLY A 136 6.72 5.54 1.11
N LEU A 137 6.06 4.76 0.25
CA LEU A 137 4.64 4.42 0.41
C LEU A 137 4.36 3.64 1.70
N HIS A 138 5.14 2.58 1.97
CA HIS A 138 4.90 1.70 3.12
C HIS A 138 5.66 2.13 4.38
N GLY A 139 6.88 2.66 4.22
CA GLY A 139 7.79 2.94 5.32
C GLY A 139 7.59 4.31 5.98
N LEU A 140 7.15 5.33 5.23
CA LEU A 140 6.99 6.68 5.80
C LEU A 140 6.03 6.73 7.00
N PRO A 141 4.82 6.12 6.96
CA PRO A 141 3.92 6.12 8.11
C PRO A 141 4.56 5.50 9.35
N ILE A 142 5.31 4.40 9.18
CA ILE A 142 5.99 3.70 10.26
C ILE A 142 7.13 4.57 10.81
N ALA A 143 7.92 5.20 9.95
CA ALA A 143 8.98 6.10 10.38
C ALA A 143 8.45 7.31 11.17
N LEU A 144 7.33 7.89 10.72
CA LEU A 144 6.63 8.96 11.44
C LEU A 144 6.10 8.48 12.80
N TYR A 145 5.63 7.24 12.91
CA TYR A 145 5.26 6.63 14.18
C TYR A 145 6.45 6.50 15.14
N CYS A 146 7.56 5.95 14.64
CA CYS A 146 8.80 5.85 15.42
C CYS A 146 9.32 7.23 15.87
N GLN A 147 9.17 8.24 15.01
CA GLN A 147 9.50 9.63 15.31
C GLN A 147 8.58 10.22 16.38
N HIS A 148 7.27 9.99 16.28
CA HIS A 148 6.25 10.48 17.23
C HIS A 148 6.55 10.03 18.67
N PHE A 149 6.98 8.78 18.84
CA PHE A 149 7.34 8.21 20.14
C PHE A 149 8.83 8.28 20.48
N SER A 150 9.63 9.03 19.69
CA SER A 150 11.08 9.21 19.91
C SER A 150 11.85 7.88 20.07
N LEU A 151 11.49 6.86 19.28
CA LEU A 151 12.11 5.52 19.36
C LEU A 151 13.53 5.46 18.77
N MET A 152 13.95 6.52 18.07
CA MET A 152 15.28 6.66 17.48
C MET A 152 15.85 8.04 17.82
N THR A 153 17.17 8.21 17.67
CA THR A 153 17.78 9.54 17.85
C THR A 153 17.23 10.54 16.81
N PRO A 154 17.05 11.83 17.15
CA PRO A 154 16.46 12.82 16.25
C PRO A 154 17.16 12.91 14.89
N THR A 155 18.50 12.86 14.87
CA THR A 155 19.29 12.89 13.64
C THR A 155 18.97 11.71 12.72
N VAL A 156 18.95 10.50 13.26
CA VAL A 156 18.66 9.29 12.50
C VAL A 156 17.21 9.32 12.00
N SER A 157 16.27 9.68 12.88
CA SER A 157 14.85 9.79 12.53
C SER A 157 14.63 10.78 11.38
N ASN A 158 15.26 11.96 11.42
CA ASN A 158 15.09 12.98 10.38
C ASN A 158 15.65 12.54 9.03
N ILE A 159 16.80 11.87 9.01
CA ILE A 159 17.39 11.33 7.77
C ILE A 159 16.47 10.28 7.15
N ILE A 160 15.95 9.35 7.95
CA ILE A 160 15.04 8.30 7.50
C ILE A 160 13.74 8.90 6.98
N THR A 161 13.09 9.78 7.75
CA THR A 161 11.84 10.43 7.36
C THR A 161 12.02 11.26 6.08
N LEU A 162 13.14 11.97 5.91
CA LEU A 162 13.41 12.73 4.69
C LEU A 162 13.51 11.82 3.45
N PHE A 163 14.30 10.75 3.54
CA PHE A 163 14.43 9.77 2.46
C PHE A 163 13.08 9.15 2.07
N LEU A 164 12.31 8.72 3.07
CA LEU A 164 11.00 8.11 2.85
C LEU A 164 9.97 9.12 2.32
N THR A 165 10.08 10.39 2.68
CA THR A 165 9.26 11.47 2.12
C THR A 165 9.53 11.66 0.63
N CYS A 166 10.80 11.65 0.20
CA CYS A 166 11.15 11.66 -1.22
C CYS A 166 10.52 10.47 -1.97
N GLY A 167 10.57 9.28 -1.38
CA GLY A 167 9.88 8.10 -1.91
C GLY A 167 8.37 8.27 -2.00
N ARG A 168 7.73 8.82 -0.96
CA ARG A 168 6.28 9.04 -0.94
C ARG A 168 5.84 10.04 -2.00
N ILE A 169 6.64 11.07 -2.28
CA ILE A 169 6.38 12.05 -3.35
C ILE A 169 6.45 11.37 -4.73
N LEU A 170 7.42 10.46 -4.95
CA LEU A 170 7.50 9.68 -6.18
C LEU A 170 6.28 8.76 -6.35
N ALA A 171 5.88 8.05 -5.29
CA ALA A 171 4.67 7.24 -5.30
C ALA A 171 3.42 8.10 -5.60
N LEU A 172 3.31 9.27 -4.97
CA LEU A 172 2.22 10.22 -5.19
C LEU A 172 2.13 10.68 -6.65
N ARG A 173 3.27 10.86 -7.32
CA ARG A 173 3.29 11.22 -8.73
C ARG A 173 2.67 10.12 -9.61
N VAL A 174 2.94 8.87 -9.30
CA VAL A 174 2.36 7.70 -10.00
C VAL A 174 0.87 7.57 -9.70
N GLU A 175 0.48 7.70 -8.43
CA GLU A 175 -0.92 7.68 -7.96
C GLU A 175 -1.77 8.72 -8.71
N LEU A 176 -1.33 9.99 -8.71
CA LEU A 176 -2.03 11.08 -9.40
C LEU A 176 -2.13 10.85 -10.91
N PHE A 177 -1.11 10.24 -11.52
CA PHE A 177 -1.18 9.89 -12.94
C PHE A 177 -2.30 8.88 -13.22
N TYR A 178 -2.43 7.81 -12.42
CA TYR A 178 -3.51 6.82 -12.61
C TYR A 178 -4.89 7.43 -12.38
N ILE A 179 -5.04 8.27 -11.37
CA ILE A 179 -6.31 8.97 -11.10
C ILE A 179 -6.69 9.85 -12.30
N GLN A 180 -5.74 10.63 -12.82
CA GLN A 180 -5.97 11.48 -14.00
C GLN A 180 -6.30 10.66 -15.25
N ASN A 181 -5.58 9.55 -15.47
CA ASN A 181 -5.81 8.68 -16.63
C ASN A 181 -7.19 8.03 -16.58
N HIS A 182 -7.64 7.62 -15.39
CA HIS A 182 -8.98 7.08 -15.20
C HIS A 182 -10.07 8.11 -15.51
N ILE A 183 -9.92 9.36 -15.02
CA ILE A 183 -10.86 10.44 -15.33
C ILE A 183 -10.93 10.69 -16.85
N LYS A 184 -9.78 10.76 -17.53
CA LYS A 184 -9.74 10.91 -19.00
C LYS A 184 -10.44 9.77 -19.72
N SER A 185 -10.24 8.53 -19.27
CA SER A 185 -10.90 7.36 -19.85
C SER A 185 -12.42 7.44 -19.73
N LEU A 186 -12.94 7.95 -18.60
CA LEU A 186 -14.38 8.13 -18.41
C LEU A 186 -14.94 9.22 -19.33
N LEU A 187 -14.27 10.37 -19.41
CA LEU A 187 -14.69 11.47 -20.28
C LEU A 187 -14.74 11.04 -21.75
N ASN A 188 -13.72 10.33 -22.23
CA ASN A 188 -13.67 9.84 -23.60
C ASN A 188 -14.76 8.78 -23.91
N SER A 189 -15.26 8.09 -22.89
CA SER A 189 -16.33 7.08 -23.07
C SER A 189 -17.73 7.70 -23.24
N GLU A 190 -17.91 8.97 -22.88
CA GLU A 190 -19.17 9.71 -23.05
C GLU A 190 -19.27 10.41 -24.42
N GLU A 191 -18.16 10.51 -25.17
CA GLU A 191 -18.12 11.10 -26.50
C GLU A 191 -18.53 10.12 -27.63
N HIS A 192 -19.02 8.93 -27.27
CA HIS A 192 -19.48 7.86 -28.17
C HIS A 192 -20.90 7.41 -27.83
#